data_AF-A0A061HYS0-F1
#
_entry.id   AF-A0A061HYS0-F1
#
_cell.length_a   1.000
_cell.length_b   1.000
_cell.length_c   1.000
_cell.angle_alpha   90.00
_cell.angle_beta   90.00
_cell.angle_gamma   90.00
#
_symmetry.space_group_name_H-M   'P 1'
#
loop_
_entity.id
_entity.type
_entity.pdbx_description
1 polymer ?
#
loop_
_entity_poly.entity_id
_entity_poly.type
_entity_poly.pdbx_seq_one_letter_code
_entity_poly.pdbx_strand_id
1 'polypeptide(L)'
;MPDGAGRSVPGQLLAQRGRTAAARCSGALKERMTLQPSPLVLPGTGSGSVSHAIIRSIAPTGHLHTVEFHQQRADKAREEFQEHRVSQWVTVHTQDVCRSGFGVTHVADAVFLDIPSPWETVGHAWDALKVEGGRFCSFSPCIEQVQRTCQALAAHGFTELSTLEVLPQVYNVRTVSLPLPDLGASDLEVSMGSDASPFRSGTPMKETVGHTGYLTFATKTPG
;
A
#
# COMPACT_ATOMS: atom_id res chain seq x y z
N MET A 1 8.83 -49.07 -10.33
CA MET A 1 7.80 -48.07 -10.69
C MET A 1 8.14 -46.79 -9.93
N PRO A 2 8.84 -45.82 -10.54
CA PRO A 2 9.29 -44.64 -9.81
C PRO A 2 8.25 -43.53 -9.82
N ASP A 3 8.40 -42.67 -8.82
CA ASP A 3 7.65 -41.48 -8.49
C ASP A 3 7.44 -40.49 -9.66
N GLY A 4 6.24 -39.91 -9.67
CA GLY A 4 5.86 -38.79 -10.53
C GLY A 4 5.04 -37.77 -9.76
N ALA A 5 5.52 -37.35 -8.59
CA ALA A 5 4.97 -36.20 -7.88
C ALA A 5 5.18 -34.94 -8.74
N GLY A 6 4.10 -34.47 -9.35
CA GLY A 6 4.06 -33.20 -10.05
C GLY A 6 4.51 -32.08 -9.11
N ARG A 7 5.64 -31.44 -9.46
CA ARG A 7 6.06 -30.18 -8.85
C ARG A 7 4.97 -29.13 -9.12
N SER A 8 4.13 -28.86 -8.12
CA SER A 8 3.33 -27.64 -8.10
C SER A 8 4.30 -26.46 -7.92
N VAL A 9 4.17 -25.48 -8.80
CA VAL A 9 5.02 -24.28 -8.85
C VAL A 9 4.75 -23.41 -7.61
N PRO A 10 5.75 -22.96 -6.84
CA PRO A 10 5.53 -22.03 -5.74
C PRO A 10 5.35 -20.61 -6.31
N GLY A 11 4.23 -19.95 -5.98
CA GLY A 11 4.00 -18.55 -6.35
C GLY A 11 2.58 -18.15 -6.78
N GLN A 12 1.57 -18.99 -6.58
CA GLN A 12 0.22 -18.72 -7.14
C GLN A 12 -0.65 -17.72 -6.35
N LEU A 13 -0.34 -17.32 -5.11
CA LEU A 13 -1.19 -16.39 -4.35
C LEU A 13 -0.83 -14.90 -4.53
N LEU A 14 0.44 -14.56 -4.80
CA LEU A 14 0.83 -13.20 -5.20
C LEU A 14 0.17 -12.78 -6.54
N ALA A 15 -0.33 -13.74 -7.31
CA ALA A 15 -0.74 -13.55 -8.69
C ALA A 15 -2.25 -13.36 -8.93
N GLN A 16 -3.14 -13.41 -7.92
CA GLN A 16 -4.58 -13.32 -8.19
C GLN A 16 -5.36 -12.31 -7.31
N ARG A 17 -5.77 -11.24 -8.01
CA ARG A 17 -7.03 -10.48 -7.91
C ARG A 17 -7.26 -9.62 -6.65
N GLY A 18 -7.15 -8.30 -6.88
CA GLY A 18 -7.76 -7.24 -6.09
C GLY A 18 -6.83 -6.68 -5.01
N ARG A 19 -6.42 -5.41 -5.18
CA ARG A 19 -5.68 -4.57 -4.20
C ARG A 19 -4.16 -4.69 -4.18
N THR A 20 -3.54 -4.51 -5.35
CA THR A 20 -2.15 -4.03 -5.50
C THR A 20 -2.00 -2.51 -5.28
N ALA A 21 -3.07 -1.82 -4.86
CA ALA A 21 -3.09 -0.38 -4.62
C ALA A 21 -2.17 0.03 -3.45
N ALA A 22 -2.22 -0.70 -2.34
CA ALA A 22 -1.38 -0.42 -1.18
C ALA A 22 0.12 -0.65 -1.46
N ALA A 23 0.48 -1.56 -2.38
CA ALA A 23 1.87 -1.74 -2.80
C ALA A 23 2.42 -0.51 -3.54
N ARG A 24 1.61 0.14 -4.39
CA ARG A 24 1.97 1.41 -5.07
C ARG A 24 2.08 2.57 -4.08
N CYS A 25 1.26 2.53 -3.02
CA CYS A 25 1.27 3.52 -1.96
C CYS A 25 2.25 3.21 -0.82
N SER A 26 2.99 2.11 -0.89
CA SER A 26 3.84 1.63 0.21
C SER A 26 4.93 2.63 0.60
N GLY A 27 5.45 3.40 -0.36
CA GLY A 27 6.40 4.48 -0.10
C GLY A 27 5.79 5.61 0.74
N ALA A 28 4.62 6.12 0.33
CA ALA A 28 3.89 7.14 1.07
C ALA A 28 3.44 6.63 2.45
N LEU A 29 3.05 5.36 2.54
CA LEU A 29 2.71 4.69 3.80
C LEU A 29 3.89 4.71 4.77
N LYS A 30 5.08 4.30 4.30
CA LYS A 30 6.29 4.24 5.13
C LYS A 30 6.68 5.61 5.69
N GLU A 31 6.67 6.63 4.84
CA GLU A 31 7.05 8.00 5.22
C GLU A 31 6.04 8.60 6.22
N ARG A 32 4.74 8.50 5.93
CA ARG A 32 3.70 9.18 6.71
C ARG A 32 3.25 8.43 7.96
N MET A 33 3.45 7.12 8.02
CA MET A 33 3.19 6.33 9.24
C MET A 33 4.42 6.24 10.16
N THR A 34 5.53 6.90 9.79
CA THR A 34 6.78 6.87 10.55
C THR A 34 7.14 5.45 11.00
N LEU A 35 7.07 4.49 10.06
CA LEU A 35 7.34 3.07 10.34
C LEU A 35 8.81 2.92 10.75
N GLN A 36 9.07 3.08 12.05
CA GLN A 36 10.27 2.63 12.72
C GLN A 36 10.09 1.14 13.11
N PRO A 37 11.13 0.45 13.59
CA PRO A 37 11.04 -0.93 14.02
C PRO A 37 10.14 -1.10 15.26
N SER A 38 8.83 -1.08 15.05
CA SER A 38 7.85 -0.92 16.11
C SER A 38 6.56 -1.69 15.79
N PRO A 39 5.80 -2.15 16.81
CA PRO A 39 4.60 -2.95 16.61
C PRO A 39 3.54 -2.23 15.76
N LEU A 40 3.09 -2.90 14.70
CA LEU A 40 2.06 -2.43 13.78
C LEU A 40 0.86 -3.36 13.79
N VAL A 41 -0.33 -2.80 13.61
CA VAL A 41 -1.57 -3.55 13.50
C VAL A 41 -2.23 -3.31 12.14
N LEU A 42 -2.66 -4.40 11.49
CA LEU A 42 -3.37 -4.38 10.20
C LEU A 42 -4.61 -5.28 10.24
N PRO A 43 -5.81 -4.83 9.86
CA PRO A 43 -6.87 -5.72 9.45
C PRO A 43 -6.82 -5.95 7.94
N GLY A 44 -7.19 -7.16 7.55
CA GLY A 44 -7.21 -7.59 6.16
C GLY A 44 -5.86 -8.10 5.70
N THR A 45 -5.42 -9.25 6.22
CA THR A 45 -4.21 -9.95 5.74
C THR A 45 -4.20 -10.10 4.21
N GLY A 46 -5.38 -10.26 3.58
CA GLY A 46 -5.54 -10.22 2.13
C GLY A 46 -4.65 -11.24 1.43
N SER A 47 -4.00 -10.84 0.34
CA SER A 47 -3.00 -11.66 -0.37
C SER A 47 -1.58 -11.55 0.21
N GLY A 48 -1.42 -11.01 1.42
CA GLY A 48 -0.14 -10.87 2.11
C GLY A 48 0.85 -9.83 1.55
N SER A 49 0.54 -9.14 0.45
CA SER A 49 1.48 -8.19 -0.20
C SER A 49 1.85 -7.02 0.71
N VAL A 50 0.85 -6.39 1.33
CA VAL A 50 1.04 -5.29 2.29
C VAL A 50 1.74 -5.77 3.55
N SER A 51 1.34 -6.96 4.05
CA SER A 51 1.95 -7.59 5.21
C SER A 51 3.46 -7.80 5.01
N HIS A 52 3.91 -8.31 3.87
CA HIS A 52 5.33 -8.49 3.58
C HIS A 52 6.10 -7.16 3.48
N ALA A 53 5.51 -6.13 2.86
CA ALA A 53 6.14 -4.81 2.76
C ALA A 53 6.35 -4.18 4.16
N ILE A 54 5.38 -4.40 5.05
CA ILE A 54 5.44 -3.94 6.43
C ILE A 54 6.45 -4.74 7.25
N ILE A 55 6.42 -6.07 7.18
CA ILE A 55 7.39 -6.91 7.90
C ILE A 55 8.82 -6.50 7.53
N ARG A 56 9.09 -6.26 6.25
CA ARG A 56 10.39 -5.76 5.78
C ARG A 56 10.77 -4.39 6.39
N SER A 57 9.80 -3.56 6.69
CA SER A 57 10.02 -2.21 7.23
C SER A 57 10.20 -2.19 8.75
N ILE A 58 9.57 -3.14 9.46
CA ILE A 58 9.60 -3.19 10.93
C ILE A 58 10.63 -4.19 11.48
N ALA A 59 11.04 -5.18 10.70
CA ALA A 59 12.08 -6.12 11.10
C ALA A 59 13.43 -5.40 11.30
N PRO A 60 14.30 -5.89 12.21
CA PRO A 60 14.17 -7.16 12.96
C PRO A 60 13.48 -7.06 14.32
N THR A 61 13.15 -5.86 14.81
CA THR A 61 12.66 -5.67 16.21
C THR A 61 11.17 -5.38 16.32
N GLY A 62 10.51 -4.97 15.24
CA GLY A 62 9.06 -4.76 15.23
C GLY A 62 8.27 -6.05 15.00
N HIS A 63 6.97 -5.97 15.23
CA HIS A 63 6.05 -7.10 15.10
C HIS A 63 4.74 -6.66 14.44
N LEU A 64 4.20 -7.49 13.55
CA LEU A 64 2.94 -7.23 12.86
C LEU A 64 1.82 -8.07 13.46
N HIS A 65 0.77 -7.42 13.96
CA HIS A 65 -0.49 -8.08 14.27
C HIS A 65 -1.46 -7.91 13.11
N THR A 66 -1.77 -8.98 12.39
CA THR A 66 -2.70 -8.95 11.26
C THR A 66 -3.99 -9.70 11.57
N VAL A 67 -5.14 -9.18 11.14
CA VAL A 67 -6.46 -9.78 11.38
C VAL A 67 -7.09 -10.20 10.06
N GLU A 68 -7.61 -11.42 9.97
CA GLU A 68 -8.38 -11.90 8.82
C GLU A 68 -9.60 -12.69 9.33
N PHE A 69 -10.80 -12.30 8.92
CA PHE A 69 -12.02 -12.95 9.41
C PHE A 69 -12.27 -14.32 8.77
N HIS A 70 -11.72 -14.56 7.57
CA HIS A 70 -11.94 -15.80 6.83
C HIS A 70 -10.85 -16.84 7.15
N GLN A 71 -11.22 -17.89 7.89
CA GLN A 71 -10.30 -18.93 8.37
C GLN A 71 -9.35 -19.48 7.31
N GLN A 72 -9.85 -19.91 6.14
CA GLN A 72 -8.98 -20.47 5.08
C GLN A 72 -7.92 -19.47 4.58
N ARG A 73 -8.24 -18.17 4.52
CA ARG A 73 -7.28 -17.14 4.10
C ARG A 73 -6.25 -16.88 5.19
N ALA A 74 -6.69 -16.88 6.45
CA ALA A 74 -5.80 -16.73 7.60
C ALA A 74 -4.79 -17.89 7.66
N ASP A 75 -5.24 -19.13 7.47
CA ASP A 75 -4.36 -20.31 7.45
C ASP A 75 -3.38 -20.26 6.28
N LYS A 76 -3.86 -19.91 5.08
CA LYS A 76 -2.98 -19.75 3.92
C LYS A 76 -1.92 -18.67 4.13
N ALA A 77 -2.27 -17.54 4.73
CA ALA A 77 -1.30 -16.50 5.05
C ALA A 77 -0.27 -16.98 6.09
N ARG A 78 -0.68 -17.74 7.11
CA ARG A 78 0.25 -18.34 8.08
C ARG A 78 1.24 -19.27 7.40
N GLU A 79 0.78 -20.14 6.50
CA GLU A 79 1.65 -21.01 5.70
C GLU A 79 2.68 -20.20 4.92
N GLU A 80 2.25 -19.16 4.20
CA GLU A 80 3.16 -18.31 3.42
C GLU A 80 4.19 -17.59 4.29
N PHE A 81 3.79 -17.05 5.45
CA PHE A 81 4.73 -16.41 6.35
C PHE A 81 5.77 -17.39 6.91
N GLN A 82 5.40 -18.65 7.12
CA GLN A 82 6.34 -19.70 7.50
C GLN A 82 7.28 -20.08 6.35
N GLU A 83 6.73 -20.32 5.15
CA GLU A 83 7.50 -20.64 3.95
C GLU A 83 8.54 -19.55 3.63
N HIS A 84 8.16 -18.28 3.78
CA HIS A 84 9.05 -17.14 3.54
C HIS A 84 9.95 -16.79 4.73
N ARG A 85 9.88 -17.53 5.85
CA ARG A 85 10.69 -17.34 7.07
C ARG A 85 10.55 -15.96 7.70
N VAL A 86 9.33 -15.42 7.66
CA VAL A 86 8.99 -14.12 8.26
C VAL A 86 7.97 -14.22 9.39
N SER A 87 7.52 -15.43 9.69
CA SER A 87 6.52 -15.74 10.73
C SER A 87 6.88 -15.21 12.13
N GLN A 88 8.16 -15.09 12.46
CA GLN A 88 8.60 -14.55 13.75
C GLN A 88 8.27 -13.07 13.96
N TRP A 89 7.99 -12.31 12.89
CA TRP A 89 7.61 -10.89 12.95
C TRP A 89 6.13 -10.65 12.68
N VAL A 90 5.29 -11.71 12.64
CA VAL A 90 3.87 -11.57 12.35
C VAL A 90 3.00 -12.55 13.13
N THR A 91 1.91 -12.06 13.70
CA THR A 91 0.85 -12.86 14.30
C THR A 91 -0.44 -12.65 13.53
N VAL A 92 -1.05 -13.75 13.06
CA VAL A 92 -2.33 -13.73 12.33
C VAL A 92 -3.47 -14.11 13.27
N HIS A 93 -4.39 -13.18 13.51
CA HIS A 93 -5.61 -13.38 14.29
C HIS A 93 -6.79 -13.70 13.35
N THR A 94 -7.53 -14.79 13.63
CA THR A 94 -8.74 -15.11 12.86
C THR A 94 -9.99 -14.59 13.58
N GLN A 95 -10.42 -13.37 13.27
CA GLN A 95 -11.59 -12.74 13.90
C GLN A 95 -12.15 -11.58 13.07
N ASP A 96 -13.37 -11.15 13.41
CA ASP A 96 -13.96 -9.94 12.84
C ASP A 96 -13.41 -8.70 13.58
N VAL A 97 -12.62 -7.89 12.89
CA VAL A 97 -12.03 -6.68 13.46
C VAL A 97 -13.08 -5.64 13.86
N CYS A 98 -14.23 -5.58 13.18
CA CYS A 98 -15.28 -4.61 13.49
C CYS A 98 -16.00 -4.93 14.80
N ARG A 99 -15.94 -6.19 15.26
CA ARG A 99 -16.62 -6.64 16.48
C ARG A 99 -15.68 -6.91 17.64
N SER A 100 -14.53 -7.52 17.34
CA SER A 100 -13.59 -8.03 18.34
C SER A 100 -12.28 -7.25 18.36
N GLY A 101 -12.14 -6.22 17.53
CA GLY A 101 -10.92 -5.44 17.40
C GLY A 101 -9.74 -6.26 16.91
N PHE A 102 -8.54 -5.83 17.31
CA PHE A 102 -7.29 -6.33 16.76
C PHE A 102 -6.65 -7.47 17.55
N GLY A 103 -7.26 -7.88 18.67
CA GLY A 103 -6.68 -8.86 19.59
C GLY A 103 -5.50 -8.32 20.41
N VAL A 104 -5.24 -7.01 20.32
CA VAL A 104 -4.20 -6.29 21.07
C VAL A 104 -4.72 -4.91 21.48
N THR A 105 -4.19 -4.40 22.60
CA THR A 105 -4.61 -3.13 23.21
C THR A 105 -3.40 -2.37 23.71
N HIS A 106 -3.28 -1.10 23.34
CA HIS A 106 -2.24 -0.16 23.77
C HIS A 106 -0.80 -0.61 23.50
N VAL A 107 -0.59 -1.36 22.42
CA VAL A 107 0.75 -1.85 22.04
C VAL A 107 1.22 -1.31 20.70
N ALA A 108 0.33 -0.86 19.82
CA ALA A 108 0.68 -0.52 18.45
C ALA A 108 1.16 0.94 18.33
N ASP A 109 2.23 1.16 17.59
CA ASP A 109 2.65 2.51 17.20
C ASP A 109 1.88 3.02 15.99
N ALA A 110 1.35 2.11 15.17
CA ALA A 110 0.57 2.46 14.02
C ALA A 110 -0.50 1.40 13.66
N VAL A 111 -1.56 1.87 13.01
CA VAL A 111 -2.69 1.06 12.51
C VAL A 111 -2.93 1.40 11.05
N PHE A 112 -2.96 0.41 10.16
CA PHE A 112 -3.37 0.61 8.77
C PHE A 112 -4.57 -0.26 8.41
N LEU A 113 -5.61 0.32 7.82
CA LEU A 113 -6.86 -0.35 7.45
C LEU A 113 -7.04 -0.47 5.93
N ASP A 114 -7.28 -1.68 5.43
CA ASP A 114 -7.76 -1.97 4.06
C ASP A 114 -9.01 -2.88 4.10
N ILE A 115 -10.11 -2.31 4.59
CA ILE A 115 -11.40 -2.99 4.74
C ILE A 115 -12.54 -2.14 4.16
N PRO A 116 -13.71 -2.72 3.84
CA PRO A 116 -14.82 -1.97 3.24
C PRO A 116 -15.45 -0.90 4.14
N SER A 117 -15.47 -1.13 5.46
CA SER A 117 -16.09 -0.25 6.45
C SER A 117 -15.08 0.23 7.52
N PRO A 118 -14.04 1.00 7.17
CA PRO A 118 -12.99 1.41 8.10
C PRO A 118 -13.48 2.31 9.24
N TRP A 119 -14.59 3.04 9.05
CA TRP A 119 -15.19 3.88 10.10
C TRP A 119 -15.69 3.08 11.31
N GLU A 120 -16.06 1.81 11.14
CA GLU A 120 -16.52 0.93 12.23
C GLU A 120 -15.37 0.46 13.13
N THR A 121 -14.13 0.48 12.64
CA THR A 121 -12.96 0.00 13.39
C THR A 121 -12.13 1.12 14.00
N VAL A 122 -12.53 2.39 13.83
CA VAL A 122 -11.78 3.54 14.37
C VAL A 122 -11.63 3.46 15.89
N GLY A 123 -12.68 3.07 16.61
CA GLY A 123 -12.61 2.87 18.07
C GLY A 123 -11.60 1.77 18.44
N HIS A 124 -11.66 0.62 17.77
CA HIS A 124 -10.68 -0.45 17.98
C HIS A 124 -9.24 -0.04 17.60
N ALA A 125 -9.08 0.84 16.60
CA ALA A 125 -7.78 1.37 16.21
C ALA A 125 -7.22 2.28 17.31
N TRP A 126 -8.07 3.12 17.91
CA TRP A 126 -7.70 3.92 19.07
C TRP A 126 -7.23 3.05 20.24
N ASP A 127 -7.95 1.97 20.53
CA ASP A 127 -7.60 1.04 21.61
C ASP A 127 -6.32 0.26 21.32
N ALA A 128 -6.10 -0.17 20.08
CA ALA A 128 -4.89 -0.89 19.69
C ALA A 128 -3.63 -0.01 19.79
N LEU A 129 -3.75 1.28 19.45
CA LEU A 129 -2.65 2.24 19.54
C LEU A 129 -2.23 2.47 20.99
N LYS A 130 -0.93 2.61 21.21
CA LYS A 130 -0.29 2.96 22.49
C LYS A 130 -0.95 4.17 23.16
N VAL A 131 -0.83 4.23 24.49
CA VAL A 131 -1.39 5.35 25.27
C VAL A 131 -0.61 6.63 25.02
N GLU A 132 0.69 6.52 24.73
CA GLU A 132 1.59 7.61 24.37
C GLU A 132 1.28 8.21 22.98
N GLY A 133 0.43 7.55 22.20
CA GLY A 133 0.02 7.98 20.88
C GLY A 133 0.43 7.02 19.77
N GLY A 134 0.15 7.41 18.52
CA GLY A 134 0.50 6.63 17.35
C GLY A 134 -0.17 7.12 16.07
N ARG A 135 0.09 6.41 14.96
CA ARG A 135 -0.35 6.83 13.61
C ARG A 135 -1.46 5.93 13.07
N PHE A 136 -2.46 6.54 12.48
CA PHE A 136 -3.55 5.87 11.79
C PHE A 136 -3.42 6.07 10.29
N CYS A 137 -3.77 5.05 9.51
CA CYS A 137 -3.98 5.16 8.08
C CYS A 137 -5.15 4.27 7.65
N SER A 138 -5.98 4.75 6.73
CA SER A 138 -6.99 3.95 6.05
C SER A 138 -6.92 4.15 4.55
N PHE A 139 -6.97 3.05 3.81
CA PHE A 139 -7.14 3.03 2.37
C PHE A 139 -8.62 2.88 2.01
N SER A 140 -9.12 3.69 1.09
CA SER A 140 -10.52 3.64 0.62
C SER A 140 -10.65 4.05 -0.84
N PRO A 141 -11.26 3.24 -1.72
CA PRO A 141 -11.46 3.60 -3.12
C PRO A 141 -12.55 4.67 -3.34
N CYS A 142 -13.54 4.77 -2.45
CA CYS A 142 -14.66 5.69 -2.62
C CYS A 142 -14.57 6.89 -1.65
N ILE A 143 -14.96 8.07 -2.11
CA ILE A 143 -14.88 9.29 -1.29
C ILE A 143 -15.88 9.27 -0.13
N GLU A 144 -17.00 8.58 -0.27
CA GLU A 144 -18.00 8.40 0.80
C GLU A 144 -17.48 7.52 1.93
N GLN A 145 -16.51 6.63 1.64
CA GLN A 145 -15.83 5.85 2.67
C GLN A 145 -14.85 6.74 3.44
N VAL A 146 -14.11 7.59 2.74
CA VAL A 146 -13.21 8.60 3.34
C VAL A 146 -13.99 9.53 4.26
N GLN A 147 -15.12 10.08 3.80
CA GLN A 147 -15.95 11.00 4.57
C GLN A 147 -16.38 10.39 5.92
N ARG A 148 -16.89 9.16 5.90
CA ARG A 148 -17.29 8.44 7.12
C ARG A 148 -16.11 8.16 8.05
N THR A 149 -14.97 7.77 7.49
CA THR A 149 -13.75 7.54 8.28
C THR A 149 -13.26 8.82 8.95
N CYS A 150 -13.20 9.95 8.23
CA CYS A 150 -12.80 11.24 8.80
C CYS A 150 -13.75 11.69 9.92
N GLN A 151 -15.06 11.50 9.75
CA GLN A 151 -16.05 11.80 10.80
C GLN A 151 -15.82 10.93 12.04
N ALA A 152 -15.62 9.63 11.87
CA ALA A 152 -15.36 8.71 12.98
C ALA A 152 -14.02 9.02 13.69
N LEU A 153 -12.97 9.36 12.94
CA LEU A 153 -11.66 9.76 13.47
C LEU A 153 -11.79 11.00 14.36
N ALA A 154 -12.44 12.05 13.86
CA ALA A 154 -12.65 13.28 14.63
C ALA A 154 -13.47 13.03 15.90
N ALA A 155 -14.52 12.21 15.82
CA ALA A 155 -15.37 11.87 16.98
C ALA A 155 -14.62 11.09 18.07
N HIS A 156 -13.60 10.31 17.72
CA HIS A 156 -12.77 9.53 18.66
C HIS A 156 -11.53 10.29 19.15
N GLY A 157 -11.35 11.56 18.76
CA GLY A 157 -10.24 12.39 19.25
C GLY A 157 -8.93 12.25 18.47
N PHE A 158 -8.94 11.64 17.28
CA PHE A 158 -7.79 11.71 16.40
C PHE A 158 -7.55 13.14 15.90
N THR A 159 -6.28 13.51 15.79
CA THR A 159 -5.80 14.82 15.32
C THR A 159 -5.02 14.69 14.01
N GLU A 160 -4.62 15.80 13.40
CA GLU A 160 -3.81 15.82 12.16
C GLU A 160 -4.39 14.99 11.01
N LEU A 161 -5.72 15.04 10.82
CA LEU A 161 -6.40 14.34 9.73
C LEU A 161 -5.91 14.86 8.39
N SER A 162 -5.46 13.95 7.52
CA SER A 162 -4.95 14.29 6.18
C SER A 162 -5.32 13.19 5.19
N THR A 163 -6.08 13.54 4.15
CA THR A 163 -6.37 12.63 3.04
C THR A 163 -5.51 12.97 1.82
N LEU A 164 -4.93 11.95 1.19
CA LEU A 164 -4.12 12.09 -0.02
C LEU A 164 -4.40 10.98 -1.03
N GLU A 165 -3.99 11.21 -2.27
CA GLU A 165 -3.97 10.22 -3.34
C GLU A 165 -2.58 10.22 -3.98
N VAL A 166 -2.09 9.04 -4.39
CA VAL A 166 -0.79 8.89 -5.06
C VAL A 166 -0.99 8.32 -6.46
N LEU A 167 -0.61 9.09 -7.48
CA LEU A 167 -0.76 8.72 -8.89
C LEU A 167 0.62 8.41 -9.51
N PRO A 168 0.97 7.14 -9.75
CA PRO A 168 2.26 6.78 -10.33
C PRO A 168 2.25 6.96 -11.86
N GLN A 169 3.28 7.62 -12.39
CA GLN A 169 3.55 7.70 -13.82
C GLN A 169 4.89 7.04 -14.15
N VAL A 170 4.89 6.12 -15.11
CA VAL A 170 6.10 5.39 -15.54
C VAL A 170 6.48 5.87 -16.94
N TYR A 171 7.76 6.14 -17.16
CA TYR A 171 8.28 6.66 -18.42
C TYR A 171 9.15 5.62 -19.12
N ASN A 172 8.92 5.42 -20.42
CA ASN A 172 9.86 4.75 -21.32
C ASN A 172 10.92 5.74 -21.78
N VAL A 173 12.19 5.38 -21.62
CA VAL A 173 13.30 6.16 -22.16
C VAL A 173 13.52 5.77 -23.62
N ARG A 174 13.41 6.73 -24.53
CA ARG A 174 13.58 6.52 -25.98
C ARG A 174 14.39 7.65 -26.59
N THR A 175 15.11 7.36 -27.68
CA THR A 175 15.66 8.40 -28.54
C THR A 175 14.62 8.73 -29.61
N VAL A 176 14.31 10.01 -29.76
CA VAL A 176 13.30 10.53 -30.68
C VAL A 176 13.97 11.48 -31.66
N SER A 177 13.59 11.38 -32.93
CA SER A 177 13.97 12.32 -33.98
C SER A 177 12.69 12.87 -34.59
N LEU A 178 12.56 14.19 -34.66
CA LEU A 178 11.43 14.83 -35.32
C LEU A 178 11.84 15.21 -36.75
N PRO A 179 11.04 14.86 -37.77
CA PRO A 179 11.34 15.27 -39.14
C PRO A 179 11.22 16.79 -39.26
N LEU A 180 12.12 17.39 -40.04
CA LEU A 180 12.03 18.82 -40.37
C LEU A 180 10.78 19.06 -41.23
N PRO A 181 10.01 20.14 -40.97
CA PRO A 181 8.87 20.48 -41.80
C PRO A 181 9.33 20.89 -43.21
N ASP A 182 8.65 20.40 -44.24
CA ASP A 182 8.88 20.84 -45.61
C ASP A 182 8.21 22.20 -45.83
N LEU A 183 9.04 23.24 -46.01
CA LEU A 183 8.60 24.62 -46.22
C LEU A 183 8.73 25.06 -47.68
N GLY A 184 8.97 24.13 -48.63
CA GLY A 184 9.13 24.47 -50.05
C GLY A 184 10.40 25.26 -50.38
N ALA A 185 11.40 25.22 -49.50
CA ALA A 185 12.71 25.81 -49.74
C ALA A 185 13.52 24.92 -50.69
N SER A 186 13.31 25.09 -52.01
CA SER A 186 14.23 24.58 -53.02
C SER A 186 15.53 25.40 -52.98
N ASP A 187 16.64 24.76 -52.63
CA ASP A 187 18.03 25.15 -52.95
C ASP A 187 18.47 26.58 -52.58
N LEU A 188 18.01 27.12 -51.45
CA LEU A 188 18.74 28.18 -50.76
C LEU A 188 19.47 27.54 -49.59
N GLU A 189 20.80 27.60 -49.62
CA GLU A 189 21.70 27.23 -48.52
C GLU A 189 21.38 28.08 -47.28
N VAL A 190 20.30 27.74 -46.59
CA VAL A 190 20.08 28.26 -45.25
C VAL A 190 21.03 27.46 -44.37
N SER A 191 22.12 28.10 -43.98
CA SER A 191 22.94 27.76 -42.83
C SER A 191 22.07 27.81 -41.55
N MET A 192 21.08 26.93 -41.47
CA MET A 192 20.32 26.67 -40.25
C MET A 192 21.21 25.78 -39.38
N GLY A 193 21.50 26.25 -38.17
CA GLY A 193 22.24 25.50 -37.16
C GLY A 193 21.67 24.10 -36.94
N SER A 194 22.52 23.22 -36.43
CA SER A 194 22.38 21.78 -36.23
C SER A 194 21.23 21.32 -35.31
N ASP A 195 20.00 21.78 -35.51
CA ASP A 195 18.90 21.55 -34.56
C ASP A 195 17.99 20.35 -34.89
N ALA A 196 18.35 19.52 -35.87
CA ALA A 196 17.67 18.26 -36.17
C ALA A 196 18.34 17.02 -35.55
N SER A 197 19.11 17.18 -34.48
CA SER A 197 19.77 16.03 -33.84
C SER A 197 18.77 15.19 -33.04
N PRO A 198 18.82 13.85 -33.11
CA PRO A 198 18.03 12.98 -32.25
C PRO A 198 18.24 13.33 -30.76
N PHE A 199 17.16 13.37 -29.98
CA PHE A 199 17.22 13.67 -28.54
C PHE A 199 16.63 12.53 -27.70
N ARG A 200 17.08 12.39 -26.45
CA ARG A 200 16.50 11.42 -25.51
C ARG A 200 15.26 12.02 -24.86
N SER A 201 14.18 11.24 -24.79
CA SER A 201 12.92 11.63 -24.17
C SER A 201 12.38 10.51 -23.29
N GLY A 202 11.79 10.89 -22.16
CA GLY A 202 10.98 10.02 -21.32
C GLY A 202 9.52 10.16 -21.73
N THR A 203 8.97 9.16 -22.42
CA THR A 203 7.55 9.17 -22.83
C THR A 203 6.73 8.34 -21.85
N PRO A 204 5.59 8.85 -21.33
CA PRO A 204 4.68 8.05 -20.52
C PRO A 204 4.37 6.68 -21.14
N MET A 205 4.44 5.62 -20.35
CA MET A 205 4.08 4.27 -20.81
C MET A 205 2.57 4.14 -21.10
N LYS A 206 1.75 4.97 -20.44
CA LYS A 206 0.29 5.02 -20.58
C LYS A 206 -0.14 6.47 -20.66
N GLU A 207 -1.14 6.74 -21.49
CA GLU A 207 -1.71 8.08 -21.66
C GLU A 207 -2.47 8.53 -20.40
N THR A 208 -3.17 7.61 -19.73
CA THR A 208 -3.93 7.88 -18.51
C THR A 208 -3.43 7.07 -17.33
N VAL A 209 -3.36 7.70 -16.15
CA VAL A 209 -3.15 7.02 -14.86
C VAL A 209 -4.51 6.81 -14.19
N GLY A 210 -4.82 5.56 -13.83
CA GLY A 210 -6.07 5.23 -13.15
C GLY A 210 -6.02 5.51 -11.65
N HIS A 211 -7.19 5.83 -11.08
CA HIS A 211 -7.40 5.93 -9.64
C HIS A 211 -7.22 4.57 -8.97
N THR A 212 -6.56 4.56 -7.81
CA THR A 212 -6.43 3.38 -6.96
C THR A 212 -7.30 3.49 -5.72
N GLY A 213 -7.15 4.59 -4.98
CA GLY A 213 -7.87 4.87 -3.75
C GLY A 213 -7.21 6.01 -2.98
N TYR A 214 -7.97 6.56 -2.05
CA TYR A 214 -7.54 7.58 -1.11
C TYR A 214 -6.85 6.94 0.11
N LEU A 215 -5.88 7.65 0.66
CA LEU A 215 -5.24 7.33 1.94
C LEU A 215 -5.56 8.43 2.93
N THR A 216 -6.21 8.05 4.03
CA THR A 216 -6.55 8.97 5.11
C THR A 216 -5.68 8.68 6.32
N PHE A 217 -4.88 9.66 6.71
CA PHE A 217 -3.97 9.59 7.86
C PHE A 217 -4.52 10.39 9.03
N ALA A 218 -4.17 9.98 10.25
CA ALA A 218 -4.42 10.76 11.47
C ALA A 218 -3.42 10.38 12.58
N THR A 219 -3.35 11.19 13.64
CA THR A 219 -2.52 10.98 14.82
C THR A 219 -3.39 10.75 16.05
N LYS A 220 -3.05 9.75 16.86
CA LYS A 220 -3.47 9.66 18.26
C LYS A 220 -2.43 10.38 19.10
N THR A 221 -2.84 11.36 19.88
CA THR A 221 -2.01 12.04 20.88
C THR A 221 -2.58 11.75 22.27
N PRO A 222 -1.75 11.70 23.32
CA PRO A 222 -2.25 11.70 24.70
C PRO A 222 -3.14 12.93 24.92
N GLY A 223 -4.27 12.73 25.57
CA GLY A 223 -5.18 13.81 25.98
C GLY A 223 -4.71 14.51 27.25
#